data_AF-A0A6M4JE50-F1
#
_entry.id   AF-A0A6M4JE50-F1
#
_cell.length_a   1.000
_cell.length_b   1.000
_cell.length_c   1.000
_cell.angle_alpha   90.00
_cell.angle_beta   90.00
_cell.angle_gamma   90.00
#
_symmetry.space_group_name_H-M   'P 1'
#
loop_
_entity.id
_entity.type
_entity.pdbx_description
1 polymer ?
#
loop_
_entity_poly.entity_id
_entity_poly.type
_entity_poly.pdbx_seq_one_letter_code
_entity_poly.pdbx_strand_id
1 'polypeptide(L)'
;MKKIKFLSVLTITPVMFSGFVASSCKNNENEKIDNEKSTTSVEVQTDISNKNMNEFNLDENIVNVNYSFNVSNEYNIAFLTGTMPVLIFQTSHILNDPNFKYMHHVKQNQGNDEIPSYIWVDRNQSLNYDYLPKNEHLNPFISKEDHIEYDTSKHIISKYDNGIEKTLLLTRSILEKNPEAKINFYINDYNSYLYFLFITLSKVKNYHFYLLTDGSFTEVNTLKIFNNHEPDNTLSEYKEYIKSLAKRALKNKSINYWTWKDLNLKFQGQISPLGLKMYDSENVSMIANKYTFSKLIDNNNITDEFKLFTNNVILPNITDNNLGKTFSEISKSDEKLTLMKKNYNLSNSLYGENFNPENTLIILGTHNRFEKGLFLYSEVLKILFPQYKIYYKGHPATPSVHYPTKINEFKNMEINDINSSIPAELLFSFNNELNVAGWTSTTFDSDDVKHIKAVFNLDPDNKLNNDKRVDYSLLYINKKEINHNRKYDDKFDSDEAIIVLPINKTDKDFDYAVYDSVKKQLVKYNFE
;
A
#
# COMPACT_ATOMS: atom_id res chain seq x y z
N MET A 1 -14.47 26.73 -55.14
CA MET A 1 -14.33 27.64 -53.99
C MET A 1 -13.91 26.85 -52.75
N LYS A 2 -13.13 27.49 -51.88
CA LYS A 2 -12.07 26.93 -51.02
C LYS A 2 -12.54 26.15 -49.78
N LYS A 3 -11.75 25.12 -49.40
CA LYS A 3 -11.72 24.41 -48.12
C LYS A 3 -11.06 25.26 -47.01
N ILE A 4 -11.57 25.19 -45.77
CA ILE A 4 -10.89 25.54 -44.49
C ILE A 4 -11.45 24.56 -43.44
N LYS A 5 -10.79 23.44 -43.07
CA LYS A 5 -9.77 23.20 -42.01
C LYS A 5 -10.10 23.79 -40.62
N PHE A 6 -10.64 22.93 -39.75
CA PHE A 6 -10.62 23.06 -38.29
C PHE A 6 -9.20 22.83 -37.76
N LEU A 7 -8.72 23.71 -36.88
CA LEU A 7 -7.54 23.49 -36.04
C LEU A 7 -8.05 23.02 -34.66
N SER A 8 -7.75 21.78 -34.30
CA SER A 8 -7.82 21.30 -32.93
C SER A 8 -6.51 21.64 -32.20
N VAL A 9 -6.63 22.28 -31.03
CA VAL A 9 -5.52 22.52 -30.11
C VAL A 9 -5.25 21.22 -29.37
N LEU A 10 -4.09 20.61 -29.66
CA LEU A 10 -3.57 19.43 -28.99
C LEU A 10 -2.90 19.88 -27.69
N THR A 11 -3.50 19.59 -26.52
CA THR A 11 -2.81 19.70 -25.23
C THR A 11 -1.89 18.50 -25.06
N ILE A 12 -0.58 18.74 -25.17
CA ILE A 12 0.48 17.75 -24.96
C ILE A 12 0.74 17.64 -23.45
N THR A 13 0.36 16.51 -22.85
CA THR A 13 0.88 16.07 -21.54
C THR A 13 2.32 15.54 -21.70
N PRO A 14 3.28 15.94 -20.84
CA PRO A 14 4.65 15.47 -20.95
C PRO A 14 4.79 14.01 -20.48
N VAL A 15 5.23 13.16 -21.39
CA VAL A 15 5.71 11.80 -21.13
C VAL A 15 7.13 11.89 -20.58
N MET A 16 7.36 11.46 -19.33
CA MET A 16 8.71 11.29 -18.79
C MET A 16 9.40 10.10 -19.46
N PHE A 17 10.34 10.40 -20.36
CA PHE A 17 11.30 9.43 -20.90
C PHE A 17 12.42 9.17 -19.86
N SER A 18 12.63 7.91 -19.50
CA SER A 18 13.83 7.47 -18.78
C SER A 18 14.90 7.04 -19.79
N GLY A 19 15.94 7.86 -19.94
CA GLY A 19 17.12 7.52 -20.72
C GLY A 19 18.11 6.72 -19.89
N PHE A 20 18.35 5.46 -20.26
CA PHE A 20 19.47 4.66 -19.76
C PHE A 20 20.72 4.97 -20.60
N VAL A 21 21.79 5.44 -19.94
CA VAL A 21 23.14 5.51 -20.51
C VAL A 21 23.87 4.24 -20.07
N ALA A 22 24.28 3.42 -21.05
CA ALA A 22 25.05 2.21 -20.84
C ALA A 22 26.54 2.56 -20.60
N SER A 23 27.09 2.13 -19.47
CA SER A 23 28.52 2.12 -19.19
C SER A 23 29.01 0.67 -19.20
N SER A 24 29.92 0.35 -20.11
CA SER A 24 30.55 -0.95 -20.28
C SER A 24 31.67 -1.17 -19.26
N CYS A 25 31.66 -2.31 -18.57
CA CYS A 25 32.82 -2.81 -17.84
C CYS A 25 33.20 -4.21 -18.34
N LYS A 26 34.47 -4.35 -18.70
CA LYS A 26 35.13 -5.53 -19.24
C LYS A 26 35.39 -6.57 -18.14
N ASN A 27 35.23 -7.84 -18.52
CA ASN A 27 35.70 -9.02 -17.79
C ASN A 27 37.22 -8.99 -17.58
N ASN A 28 37.67 -9.54 -16.45
CA ASN A 28 38.95 -10.24 -16.36
C ASN A 28 38.79 -11.45 -15.43
N GLU A 29 39.31 -12.57 -15.92
CA GLU A 29 39.31 -13.91 -15.33
C GLU A 29 40.47 -14.13 -14.34
N ASN A 30 40.34 -15.24 -13.60
CA ASN A 30 41.36 -16.07 -12.94
C ASN A 30 41.69 -15.78 -11.47
N GLU A 31 41.36 -16.74 -10.59
CA GLU A 31 42.33 -17.75 -10.09
C GLU A 31 41.65 -18.86 -9.26
N LYS A 32 42.14 -20.09 -9.45
CA LYS A 32 41.85 -21.33 -8.69
C LYS A 32 42.84 -21.46 -7.54
N ILE A 33 42.41 -21.93 -6.35
CA ILE A 33 43.21 -22.78 -5.45
C ILE A 33 42.30 -23.78 -4.70
N ASP A 34 42.82 -25.00 -4.56
CA ASP A 34 42.21 -26.25 -4.06
C ASP A 34 42.08 -26.42 -2.53
N ASN A 35 41.01 -27.16 -2.17
CA ASN A 35 40.81 -28.20 -1.13
C ASN A 35 41.56 -28.22 0.22
N GLU A 36 40.78 -28.34 1.31
CA GLU A 36 40.99 -29.40 2.33
C GLU A 36 39.69 -29.75 3.11
N LYS A 37 39.56 -31.04 3.46
CA LYS A 37 38.37 -31.74 3.99
C LYS A 37 38.16 -31.52 5.50
N SER A 38 36.91 -31.36 5.95
CA SER A 38 36.42 -31.99 7.20
C SER A 38 34.90 -32.21 7.17
N THR A 39 34.47 -33.29 7.81
CA THR A 39 33.17 -33.96 7.66
C THR A 39 32.10 -33.52 8.68
N THR A 40 30.86 -33.44 8.16
CA THR A 40 29.56 -33.77 8.77
C THR A 40 28.89 -32.86 9.81
N SER A 41 27.96 -32.03 9.31
CA SER A 41 26.52 -32.15 9.56
C SER A 41 25.78 -31.66 8.31
N VAL A 42 25.00 -32.53 7.66
CA VAL A 42 24.30 -32.20 6.40
C VAL A 42 23.07 -31.36 6.72
N GLU A 43 23.24 -30.04 6.81
CA GLU A 43 22.17 -29.10 6.50
C GLU A 43 21.97 -29.14 4.99
N VAL A 44 20.77 -29.54 4.55
CA VAL A 44 20.38 -29.38 3.15
C VAL A 44 20.09 -27.89 2.95
N GLN A 45 21.14 -27.11 2.72
CA GLN A 45 21.03 -25.80 2.10
C GLN A 45 20.52 -26.02 0.68
N THR A 46 19.21 -25.87 0.46
CA THR A 46 18.67 -25.77 -0.89
C THR A 46 19.09 -24.42 -1.46
N ASP A 47 20.19 -24.42 -2.19
CA ASP A 47 20.69 -23.26 -2.91
C ASP A 47 19.79 -23.00 -4.13
N ILE A 48 18.64 -22.35 -3.89
CA ILE A 48 17.69 -21.91 -4.93
C ILE A 48 17.98 -20.45 -5.33
N SER A 49 19.09 -19.88 -4.87
CA SER A 49 19.32 -18.43 -4.89
C SER A 49 19.67 -17.82 -6.26
N ASN A 50 19.73 -18.57 -7.37
CA ASN A 50 20.12 -18.01 -8.67
C ASN A 50 19.49 -18.65 -9.93
N LYS A 51 18.38 -19.38 -9.83
CA LYS A 51 17.69 -19.84 -11.04
C LYS A 51 16.82 -18.72 -11.63
N ASN A 52 17.10 -18.36 -12.88
CA ASN A 52 16.15 -17.61 -13.73
C ASN A 52 14.78 -18.32 -13.68
N MET A 53 13.68 -17.58 -13.49
CA MET A 53 12.30 -18.10 -13.49
C MET A 53 11.96 -19.01 -14.68
N ASN A 54 12.74 -18.93 -15.78
CA ASN A 54 12.62 -19.77 -16.96
C ASN A 54 12.76 -21.29 -16.69
N GLU A 55 13.25 -21.71 -15.52
CA GLU A 55 13.42 -23.14 -15.15
C GLU A 55 12.46 -23.65 -14.06
N PHE A 56 11.48 -22.87 -13.60
CA PHE A 56 10.63 -23.30 -12.48
C PHE A 56 9.58 -24.35 -12.91
N ASN A 57 9.81 -25.63 -12.55
CA ASN A 57 8.86 -26.72 -12.72
C ASN A 57 8.13 -27.03 -11.39
N LEU A 58 6.85 -26.65 -11.30
CA LEU A 58 6.02 -26.88 -10.11
C LEU A 58 5.92 -28.37 -9.73
N ASP A 59 5.88 -29.30 -10.70
CA ASP A 59 5.69 -30.73 -10.43
C ASP A 59 6.96 -31.38 -9.87
N GLU A 60 8.15 -30.93 -10.28
CA GLU A 60 9.44 -31.43 -9.76
C GLU A 60 9.76 -30.89 -8.36
N ASN A 61 9.35 -29.66 -8.07
CA ASN A 61 9.66 -28.99 -6.80
C ASN A 61 8.78 -29.46 -5.62
N ILE A 62 7.63 -30.07 -5.87
CA ILE A 62 6.78 -30.63 -4.81
C ILE A 62 7.36 -31.95 -4.28
N VAL A 63 8.01 -32.74 -5.13
CA VAL A 63 8.55 -34.08 -4.77
C VAL A 63 9.72 -33.98 -3.78
N ASN A 64 10.41 -32.86 -3.72
CA ASN A 64 11.69 -32.72 -3.00
C ASN A 64 11.57 -32.12 -1.59
N VAL A 65 10.37 -31.88 -1.05
CA VAL A 65 10.23 -31.06 0.16
C VAL A 65 9.24 -31.64 1.18
N ASN A 66 9.79 -32.17 2.28
CA ASN A 66 9.01 -32.62 3.45
C ASN A 66 8.69 -31.44 4.38
N TYR A 67 7.62 -30.69 4.10
CA TYR A 67 7.08 -29.72 5.06
C TYR A 67 5.80 -30.23 5.74
N SER A 68 5.71 -30.00 7.05
CA SER A 68 4.52 -30.27 7.85
C SER A 68 3.63 -29.03 7.92
N PHE A 69 2.38 -29.17 7.46
CA PHE A 69 1.32 -28.20 7.64
C PHE A 69 0.07 -28.93 8.15
N ASN A 70 -0.77 -28.25 8.92
CA ASN A 70 -1.97 -28.83 9.53
C ASN A 70 -2.93 -29.32 8.44
N VAL A 71 -3.32 -30.60 8.48
CA VAL A 71 -4.32 -31.14 7.56
C VAL A 71 -5.71 -30.67 8.01
N SER A 72 -6.39 -29.95 7.13
CA SER A 72 -7.72 -29.39 7.30
C SER A 72 -8.56 -29.59 6.03
N ASN A 73 -9.88 -29.39 6.15
CA ASN A 73 -10.81 -29.34 5.02
C ASN A 73 -10.93 -27.92 4.43
N GLU A 74 -10.47 -26.91 5.16
CA GLU A 74 -10.50 -25.52 4.74
C GLU A 74 -9.21 -24.81 5.17
N TYR A 75 -8.71 -23.92 4.32
CA TYR A 75 -7.48 -23.18 4.53
C TYR A 75 -7.66 -21.72 4.11
N ASN A 76 -7.03 -20.81 4.85
CA ASN A 76 -6.80 -19.44 4.41
C ASN A 76 -5.36 -19.32 3.89
N ILE A 77 -5.17 -18.73 2.72
CA ILE A 77 -3.86 -18.47 2.12
C ILE A 77 -3.79 -17.00 1.76
N ALA A 78 -2.97 -16.23 2.47
CA ALA A 78 -2.81 -14.80 2.26
C ALA A 78 -1.50 -14.49 1.54
N PHE A 79 -1.59 -13.81 0.40
CA PHE A 79 -0.47 -13.24 -0.34
C PHE A 79 -0.67 -11.72 -0.41
N LEU A 80 -0.01 -10.98 0.48
CA LEU A 80 -0.31 -9.57 0.71
C LEU A 80 0.92 -8.67 0.56
N THR A 81 0.82 -7.62 -0.25
CA THR A 81 1.95 -6.74 -0.58
C THR A 81 1.86 -5.32 -0.04
N GLY A 82 0.68 -4.93 0.45
CA GLY A 82 0.37 -3.57 0.91
C GLY A 82 0.13 -3.57 2.42
N THR A 83 0.43 -2.46 3.09
CA THR A 83 0.19 -2.35 4.53
C THR A 83 -1.28 -2.36 4.88
N MET A 84 -2.13 -1.74 4.06
CA MET A 84 -3.58 -1.69 4.29
C MET A 84 -4.23 -3.08 4.17
N PRO A 85 -4.00 -3.89 3.12
CA PRO A 85 -4.44 -5.28 3.05
C PRO A 85 -3.99 -6.15 4.21
N VAL A 86 -2.71 -6.02 4.62
CA VAL A 86 -2.19 -6.74 5.79
C VAL A 86 -2.93 -6.31 7.06
N LEU A 87 -3.17 -5.01 7.24
CA LEU A 87 -3.91 -4.50 8.38
C LEU A 87 -5.34 -5.01 8.44
N ILE A 88 -6.07 -4.97 7.32
CA ILE A 88 -7.42 -5.55 7.21
C ILE A 88 -7.39 -7.02 7.60
N PHE A 89 -6.43 -7.78 7.04
CA PHE A 89 -6.28 -9.20 7.30
C PHE A 89 -6.04 -9.50 8.80
N GLN A 90 -4.98 -8.93 9.36
CA GLN A 90 -4.58 -9.16 10.76
C GLN A 90 -5.67 -8.74 11.74
N THR A 91 -6.26 -7.56 11.55
CA THR A 91 -7.26 -7.04 12.48
C THR A 91 -8.51 -7.91 12.53
N SER A 92 -8.98 -8.43 11.40
CA SER A 92 -10.16 -9.29 11.46
C SER A 92 -9.84 -10.71 11.95
N HIS A 93 -8.60 -11.19 11.79
CA HIS A 93 -8.12 -12.42 12.41
C HIS A 93 -8.05 -12.30 13.94
N ILE A 94 -7.49 -11.20 14.45
CA ILE A 94 -7.43 -10.88 15.88
C ILE A 94 -8.83 -10.66 16.47
N LEU A 95 -9.69 -9.93 15.74
CA LEU A 95 -11.07 -9.71 16.18
C LEU A 95 -11.84 -11.01 16.26
N ASN A 96 -11.66 -11.89 15.28
CA ASN A 96 -12.23 -13.23 15.24
C ASN A 96 -13.76 -13.27 15.49
N ASP A 97 -14.47 -12.24 15.04
CA ASP A 97 -15.90 -12.06 15.32
C ASP A 97 -16.73 -12.35 14.06
N PRO A 98 -17.58 -13.39 14.08
CA PRO A 98 -18.44 -13.76 12.95
C PRO A 98 -19.54 -12.73 12.63
N ASN A 99 -19.83 -11.81 13.55
CA ASN A 99 -20.71 -10.67 13.27
C ASN A 99 -20.01 -9.60 12.40
N PHE A 100 -18.68 -9.65 12.28
CA PHE A 100 -17.88 -8.81 11.40
C PHE A 100 -17.65 -9.55 10.07
N LYS A 101 -18.65 -9.41 9.19
CA LYS A 101 -18.90 -10.25 8.01
C LYS A 101 -17.89 -10.21 6.86
N TYR A 102 -16.72 -9.57 6.96
CA TYR A 102 -15.84 -9.45 5.79
C TYR A 102 -14.77 -10.54 5.63
N MET A 103 -14.46 -11.36 6.64
CA MET A 103 -13.47 -12.43 6.47
C MET A 103 -13.84 -13.75 7.16
N HIS A 104 -13.49 -14.86 6.52
CA HIS A 104 -13.77 -16.23 6.98
C HIS A 104 -12.56 -16.79 7.73
N HIS A 105 -12.38 -16.38 8.99
CA HIS A 105 -11.32 -16.91 9.86
C HIS A 105 -11.78 -17.94 10.87
N VAL A 106 -13.10 -18.20 10.93
CA VAL A 106 -13.71 -19.06 11.95
C VAL A 106 -14.78 -19.94 11.35
N LYS A 107 -14.80 -21.21 11.76
CA LYS A 107 -16.04 -22.00 11.78
C LYS A 107 -16.92 -21.55 12.94
N GLN A 108 -18.05 -20.91 12.66
CA GLN A 108 -19.18 -20.95 13.58
C GLN A 108 -19.95 -22.27 13.35
N ASN A 109 -19.71 -23.24 14.23
CA ASN A 109 -20.61 -24.31 14.69
C ASN A 109 -20.02 -25.75 14.65
N GLN A 110 -20.10 -26.36 15.83
CA GLN A 110 -20.09 -27.79 16.20
C GLN A 110 -18.82 -28.65 16.01
N GLY A 111 -17.73 -28.10 15.48
CA GLY A 111 -16.39 -28.71 15.59
C GLY A 111 -15.36 -27.63 15.89
N ASN A 112 -14.61 -27.77 16.97
CA ASN A 112 -13.62 -26.81 17.49
C ASN A 112 -12.39 -26.57 16.60
N ASP A 113 -12.44 -26.90 15.31
CA ASP A 113 -11.27 -26.79 14.43
C ASP A 113 -11.22 -25.39 13.80
N GLU A 114 -10.29 -24.56 14.29
CA GLU A 114 -9.90 -23.28 13.70
C GLU A 114 -9.37 -23.49 12.27
N ILE A 115 -9.69 -22.59 11.34
CA ILE A 115 -9.22 -22.69 9.94
C ILE A 115 -7.74 -22.27 9.89
N PRO A 116 -6.80 -23.15 9.53
CA PRO A 116 -5.38 -22.78 9.42
C PRO A 116 -5.19 -21.70 8.35
N SER A 117 -4.42 -20.69 8.70
CA SER A 117 -4.15 -19.52 7.86
C SER A 117 -2.65 -19.43 7.60
N TYR A 118 -2.24 -19.41 6.34
CA TYR A 118 -0.85 -19.30 5.95
C TYR A 118 -0.60 -17.98 5.24
N ILE A 119 0.40 -17.23 5.70
CA ILE A 119 0.65 -15.88 5.22
C ILE A 119 2.00 -15.74 4.51
N TRP A 120 1.98 -14.95 3.44
CA TRP A 120 3.14 -14.28 2.89
C TRP A 120 2.85 -12.79 2.80
N VAL A 121 3.77 -11.99 3.33
CA VAL A 121 3.66 -10.53 3.35
C VAL A 121 4.95 -9.89 2.81
N ASP A 122 4.83 -8.96 1.86
CA ASP A 122 5.99 -8.23 1.31
C ASP A 122 6.53 -7.19 2.32
N ARG A 123 5.64 -6.64 3.16
CA ARG A 123 5.95 -5.62 4.17
C ARG A 123 6.23 -6.25 5.53
N ASN A 124 7.20 -7.14 5.55
CA ASN A 124 7.49 -7.99 6.71
C ASN A 124 7.86 -7.26 8.01
N GLN A 125 8.53 -6.12 7.92
CA GLN A 125 8.96 -5.35 9.09
C GLN A 125 7.82 -4.73 9.91
N SER A 126 6.58 -4.83 9.44
CA SER A 126 5.41 -4.30 10.17
C SER A 126 4.90 -5.26 11.24
N LEU A 127 5.22 -6.56 11.13
CA LEU A 127 4.70 -7.62 12.00
C LEU A 127 5.77 -8.22 12.89
N ASN A 128 5.34 -8.67 14.06
CA ASN A 128 6.07 -9.54 14.96
C ASN A 128 5.51 -10.96 14.81
N TYR A 129 6.23 -11.80 14.06
CA TYR A 129 5.81 -13.16 13.75
C TYR A 129 5.79 -14.11 14.95
N ASP A 130 6.38 -13.73 16.08
CA ASP A 130 6.28 -14.49 17.32
C ASP A 130 4.93 -14.28 18.04
N TYR A 131 4.14 -13.31 17.59
CA TYR A 131 2.82 -12.96 18.11
C TYR A 131 1.75 -12.95 17.02
N LEU A 132 1.79 -13.92 16.12
CA LEU A 132 0.69 -14.18 15.20
C LEU A 132 -0.55 -14.73 15.96
N PRO A 133 -1.76 -14.51 15.45
CA PRO A 133 -2.93 -15.25 15.90
C PRO A 133 -2.69 -16.77 15.89
N LYS A 134 -3.35 -17.49 16.80
CA LYS A 134 -3.08 -18.92 17.09
C LYS A 134 -3.16 -19.84 15.86
N ASN A 135 -4.09 -19.60 14.96
CA ASN A 135 -4.30 -20.36 13.72
C ASN A 135 -3.62 -19.73 12.50
N GLU A 136 -2.75 -18.76 12.70
CA GLU A 136 -1.96 -18.13 11.66
C GLU A 136 -0.51 -18.60 11.69
N HIS A 137 0.01 -18.89 10.51
CA HIS A 137 1.32 -19.48 10.30
C HIS A 137 2.02 -18.77 9.13
N LEU A 138 3.34 -18.72 9.18
CA LEU A 138 4.14 -18.37 8.02
C LEU A 138 3.95 -19.42 6.92
N ASN A 139 4.04 -19.00 5.66
CA ASN A 139 4.09 -19.95 4.55
C ASN A 139 5.32 -20.87 4.74
N PRO A 140 5.15 -22.20 4.92
CA PRO A 140 6.25 -23.10 5.28
C PRO A 140 7.29 -23.26 4.18
N PHE A 141 7.01 -22.79 2.96
CA PHE A 141 7.95 -22.82 1.84
C PHE A 141 8.89 -21.61 1.81
N ILE A 142 8.85 -20.77 2.84
CA ILE A 142 9.64 -19.54 2.98
C ILE A 142 10.34 -19.60 4.33
N SER A 143 11.65 -19.35 4.35
CA SER A 143 12.41 -19.32 5.60
C SER A 143 11.94 -18.17 6.49
N LYS A 144 12.09 -18.30 7.82
CA LYS A 144 11.75 -17.21 8.75
C LYS A 144 12.61 -15.98 8.47
N GLU A 145 13.85 -16.19 8.04
CA GLU A 145 14.81 -15.16 7.65
C GLU A 145 14.36 -14.41 6.38
N ASP A 146 13.91 -15.12 5.34
CA ASP A 146 13.34 -14.51 4.13
C ASP A 146 12.03 -13.77 4.44
N HIS A 147 11.30 -14.23 5.46
CA HIS A 147 10.17 -13.52 6.01
C HIS A 147 10.55 -12.28 6.80
N ILE A 148 11.78 -12.07 7.29
CA ILE A 148 12.14 -10.93 8.16
C ILE A 148 13.08 -9.93 7.46
N GLU A 149 13.88 -10.35 6.50
CA GLU A 149 14.92 -9.52 5.91
C GLU A 149 14.36 -8.56 4.82
N TYR A 150 14.31 -7.26 5.12
CA TYR A 150 14.06 -6.22 4.10
C TYR A 150 15.38 -5.80 3.46
N ASP A 151 15.82 -6.59 2.50
CA ASP A 151 16.97 -6.24 1.67
C ASP A 151 16.57 -5.26 0.55
N THR A 152 17.01 -4.01 0.66
CA THR A 152 16.85 -2.97 -0.38
C THR A 152 17.71 -3.21 -1.63
N SER A 153 18.68 -4.12 -1.57
CA SER A 153 19.62 -4.45 -2.65
C SER A 153 19.18 -5.62 -3.52
N LYS A 154 18.36 -6.55 -2.98
CA LYS A 154 17.64 -7.56 -3.78
C LYS A 154 16.44 -6.91 -4.45
N HIS A 155 16.36 -6.98 -5.78
CA HIS A 155 15.26 -6.40 -6.55
C HIS A 155 13.90 -6.81 -5.97
N ILE A 156 13.06 -5.84 -5.60
CA ILE A 156 11.67 -6.03 -5.12
C ILE A 156 10.88 -7.04 -5.97
N ILE A 157 11.17 -7.09 -7.27
CA ILE A 157 10.57 -8.01 -8.24
C ILE A 157 10.89 -9.49 -7.91
N SER A 158 12.13 -9.83 -7.54
CA SER A 158 12.49 -11.24 -7.27
C SER A 158 11.85 -11.79 -5.99
N LYS A 159 11.60 -10.93 -4.99
CA LYS A 159 10.87 -11.30 -3.77
C LYS A 159 9.39 -11.51 -4.03
N TYR A 160 8.79 -10.64 -4.83
CA TYR A 160 7.39 -10.76 -5.24
C TYR A 160 7.12 -12.06 -6.01
N ASP A 161 7.97 -12.36 -7.00
CA ASP A 161 7.85 -13.58 -7.80
C ASP A 161 8.08 -14.84 -6.95
N ASN A 162 9.04 -14.80 -6.01
CA ASN A 162 9.25 -15.87 -5.04
C ASN A 162 8.02 -16.08 -4.14
N GLY A 163 7.37 -15.02 -3.66
CA GLY A 163 6.15 -15.13 -2.84
C GLY A 163 5.00 -15.80 -3.59
N ILE A 164 4.80 -15.48 -4.88
CA ILE A 164 3.80 -16.13 -5.74
C ILE A 164 4.10 -17.61 -5.87
N GLU A 165 5.36 -17.94 -6.17
CA GLU A 165 5.85 -19.30 -6.34
C GLU A 165 5.59 -20.15 -5.09
N LYS A 166 5.98 -19.65 -3.92
CA LYS A 166 5.81 -20.36 -2.66
C LYS A 166 4.35 -20.48 -2.24
N THR A 167 3.51 -19.52 -2.60
CA THR A 167 2.06 -19.60 -2.39
C THR A 167 1.43 -20.71 -3.25
N LEU A 168 1.87 -20.83 -4.50
CA LEU A 168 1.44 -21.90 -5.40
C LEU A 168 1.90 -23.28 -4.94
N LEU A 169 3.16 -23.40 -4.49
CA LEU A 169 3.69 -24.64 -3.93
C LEU A 169 2.87 -25.09 -2.71
N LEU A 170 2.64 -24.18 -1.75
CA LEU A 170 1.80 -24.46 -0.60
C LEU A 170 0.41 -24.95 -1.00
N THR A 171 -0.25 -24.23 -1.90
CA THR A 171 -1.60 -24.59 -2.36
C THR A 171 -1.63 -25.97 -2.99
N ARG A 172 -0.66 -26.30 -3.86
CA ARG A 172 -0.58 -27.62 -4.49
C ARG A 172 -0.31 -28.73 -3.48
N SER A 173 0.64 -28.54 -2.56
CA SER A 173 0.93 -29.53 -1.54
C SER A 173 -0.28 -29.80 -0.64
N ILE A 174 -1.09 -28.78 -0.33
CA ILE A 174 -2.38 -28.95 0.36
C ILE A 174 -3.32 -29.83 -0.47
N LEU A 175 -3.49 -29.53 -1.75
CA LEU A 175 -4.41 -30.24 -2.64
C LEU A 175 -3.95 -31.67 -2.98
N GLU A 176 -2.66 -31.97 -2.92
CA GLU A 176 -2.16 -33.35 -3.04
C GLU A 176 -2.56 -34.21 -1.84
N LYS A 177 -2.56 -33.63 -0.63
CA LYS A 177 -2.99 -34.33 0.59
C LYS A 177 -4.51 -34.37 0.73
N ASN A 178 -5.19 -33.30 0.31
CA ASN A 178 -6.65 -33.18 0.34
C ASN A 178 -7.16 -32.48 -0.94
N PRO A 179 -7.48 -33.25 -2.00
CA PRO A 179 -7.93 -32.70 -3.28
C PRO A 179 -9.25 -31.91 -3.21
N GLU A 180 -10.05 -32.12 -2.17
CA GLU A 180 -11.35 -31.49 -1.97
C GLU A 180 -11.29 -30.31 -0.98
N ALA A 181 -10.09 -29.95 -0.50
CA ALA A 181 -9.89 -28.83 0.41
C ALA A 181 -10.45 -27.53 -0.18
N LYS A 182 -11.18 -26.78 0.65
CA LYS A 182 -11.58 -25.41 0.33
C LYS A 182 -10.42 -24.46 0.58
N ILE A 183 -10.06 -23.64 -0.41
CA ILE A 183 -8.99 -22.66 -0.30
C ILE A 183 -9.54 -21.23 -0.39
N ASN A 184 -9.40 -20.47 0.69
CA ASN A 184 -9.72 -19.05 0.74
C ASN A 184 -8.44 -18.23 0.47
N PHE A 185 -8.31 -17.64 -0.70
CA PHE A 185 -7.21 -16.75 -1.06
C PHE A 185 -7.49 -15.32 -0.60
N TYR A 186 -6.53 -14.70 0.07
CA TYR A 186 -6.57 -13.28 0.43
C TYR A 186 -5.45 -12.58 -0.35
N ILE A 187 -5.82 -11.67 -1.25
CA ILE A 187 -4.87 -10.97 -2.11
C ILE A 187 -5.20 -9.48 -2.15
N ASN A 188 -4.18 -8.64 -2.37
CA ASN A 188 -4.40 -7.25 -2.71
C ASN A 188 -5.26 -7.14 -3.96
N ASP A 189 -6.20 -6.21 -3.96
CA ASP A 189 -7.11 -6.01 -5.08
C ASP A 189 -6.38 -5.59 -6.37
N TYR A 190 -5.33 -4.78 -6.29
CA TYR A 190 -4.49 -4.45 -7.45
C TYR A 190 -3.70 -5.65 -8.02
N ASN A 191 -3.65 -6.77 -7.29
CA ASN A 191 -3.09 -8.04 -7.74
C ASN A 191 -4.16 -9.04 -8.20
N SER A 192 -5.38 -8.59 -8.50
CA SER A 192 -6.51 -9.39 -9.00
C SER A 192 -6.15 -10.32 -10.18
N TYR A 193 -5.13 -9.99 -10.97
CA TYR A 193 -4.63 -10.85 -12.05
C TYR A 193 -4.11 -12.21 -11.56
N LEU A 194 -3.68 -12.32 -10.29
CA LEU A 194 -3.24 -13.58 -9.69
C LEU A 194 -4.35 -14.61 -9.59
N TYR A 195 -5.63 -14.20 -9.65
CA TYR A 195 -6.79 -15.07 -9.68
C TYR A 195 -6.61 -16.22 -10.69
N PHE A 196 -6.33 -15.89 -11.96
CA PHE A 196 -6.18 -16.89 -13.02
C PHE A 196 -4.96 -17.77 -12.83
N LEU A 197 -3.87 -17.18 -12.32
CA LEU A 197 -2.63 -17.88 -12.07
C LEU A 197 -2.83 -18.95 -10.99
N PHE A 198 -3.41 -18.55 -9.85
CA PHE A 198 -3.63 -19.43 -8.71
C PHE A 198 -4.60 -20.56 -9.04
N ILE A 199 -5.77 -20.28 -9.64
CA ILE A 199 -6.72 -21.36 -9.98
C ILE A 199 -6.16 -22.32 -11.02
N THR A 200 -5.49 -21.79 -12.06
CA THR A 200 -5.00 -22.62 -13.17
C THR A 200 -3.83 -23.49 -12.76
N LEU A 201 -2.85 -22.89 -12.07
CA LEU A 201 -1.62 -23.59 -11.73
C LEU A 201 -1.79 -24.48 -10.53
N SER A 202 -2.53 -24.09 -9.48
CA SER A 202 -2.78 -24.98 -8.34
C SER A 202 -3.78 -26.10 -8.67
N LYS A 203 -4.61 -25.93 -9.71
CA LYS A 203 -5.73 -26.82 -10.05
C LYS A 203 -6.78 -26.91 -8.93
N VAL A 204 -6.91 -25.86 -8.10
CA VAL A 204 -7.94 -25.80 -7.07
C VAL A 204 -9.33 -25.82 -7.71
N LYS A 205 -10.26 -26.57 -7.09
CA LYS A 205 -11.67 -26.65 -7.53
C LYS A 205 -12.62 -25.94 -6.58
N ASN A 206 -12.35 -26.00 -5.28
CA ASN A 206 -13.16 -25.41 -4.23
C ASN A 206 -12.40 -24.21 -3.63
N TYR A 207 -12.76 -22.99 -4.01
CA TYR A 207 -12.03 -21.80 -3.59
C TYR A 207 -12.91 -20.58 -3.40
N HIS A 208 -12.37 -19.59 -2.68
CA HIS A 208 -12.89 -18.24 -2.62
C HIS A 208 -11.73 -17.23 -2.66
N PHE A 209 -11.90 -16.09 -3.29
CA PHE A 209 -10.94 -14.98 -3.31
C PHE A 209 -11.50 -13.78 -2.56
N TYR A 210 -10.75 -13.26 -1.60
CA TYR A 210 -10.99 -12.01 -0.91
C TYR A 210 -9.98 -10.98 -1.45
N LEU A 211 -10.49 -10.03 -2.23
CA LEU A 211 -9.73 -8.89 -2.75
C LEU A 211 -9.73 -7.80 -1.68
N LEU A 212 -8.60 -7.59 -1.03
CA LEU A 212 -8.42 -6.59 0.03
C LEU A 212 -7.92 -5.29 -0.57
N THR A 213 -8.60 -4.18 -0.30
CA THR A 213 -8.26 -2.87 -0.86
C THR A 213 -6.92 -2.34 -0.37
N ASP A 214 -6.14 -1.76 -1.29
CA ASP A 214 -4.97 -0.95 -0.96
C ASP A 214 -5.35 0.47 -0.48
N GLY A 215 -6.54 0.95 -0.82
CA GLY A 215 -7.02 2.31 -0.54
C GLY A 215 -7.26 3.11 -1.82
N SER A 216 -6.66 4.30 -1.93
CA SER A 216 -6.92 5.24 -3.04
C SER A 216 -6.57 4.71 -4.42
N PHE A 217 -5.64 3.76 -4.52
CA PHE A 217 -5.33 3.13 -5.79
C PHE A 217 -6.59 2.51 -6.43
N THR A 218 -7.37 1.80 -5.63
CA THR A 218 -8.62 1.16 -6.07
C THR A 218 -9.60 2.18 -6.60
N GLU A 219 -9.77 3.28 -5.87
CA GLU A 219 -10.64 4.41 -6.23
C GLU A 219 -10.25 5.02 -7.58
N VAL A 220 -8.98 5.43 -7.69
CA VAL A 220 -8.43 6.06 -8.91
C VAL A 220 -8.57 5.14 -10.11
N ASN A 221 -8.36 3.83 -9.92
CA ASN A 221 -8.50 2.86 -10.99
C ASN A 221 -9.97 2.67 -11.42
N THR A 222 -10.90 2.57 -10.47
CA THR A 222 -12.33 2.50 -10.78
C THR A 222 -12.79 3.73 -11.56
N LEU A 223 -12.39 4.94 -11.16
CA LEU A 223 -12.69 6.17 -11.90
C LEU A 223 -12.14 6.14 -13.32
N LYS A 224 -10.87 5.78 -13.50
CA LYS A 224 -10.22 5.75 -14.82
C LYS A 224 -10.92 4.81 -15.79
N ILE A 225 -11.41 3.67 -15.30
CA ILE A 225 -12.06 2.66 -16.13
C ILE A 225 -13.48 3.08 -16.50
N PHE A 226 -14.28 3.49 -15.52
CA PHE A 226 -15.73 3.58 -15.68
C PHE A 226 -16.28 5.01 -15.82
N ASN A 227 -15.56 6.06 -15.41
CA ASN A 227 -16.12 7.43 -15.43
C ASN A 227 -16.24 8.03 -16.84
N ASN A 228 -15.35 7.64 -17.76
CA ASN A 228 -15.30 8.21 -19.12
C ASN A 228 -16.07 7.38 -20.16
N HIS A 229 -16.80 6.35 -19.73
CA HIS A 229 -17.47 5.39 -20.61
C HIS A 229 -18.88 5.11 -20.11
N GLU A 230 -19.74 4.53 -20.97
CA GLU A 230 -21.00 3.91 -20.56
C GLU A 230 -20.66 2.70 -19.65
N PRO A 231 -20.91 2.76 -18.32
CA PRO A 231 -20.35 1.79 -17.38
C PRO A 231 -20.83 0.36 -17.62
N ASP A 232 -22.06 0.17 -18.09
CA ASP A 232 -22.64 -1.15 -18.37
C ASP A 232 -22.01 -1.82 -19.60
N ASN A 233 -21.75 -1.04 -20.66
CA ASN A 233 -21.04 -1.51 -21.85
C ASN A 233 -19.59 -1.83 -21.51
N THR A 234 -18.94 -0.93 -20.76
CA THR A 234 -17.58 -1.12 -20.23
C THR A 234 -17.49 -2.43 -19.45
N LEU A 235 -18.45 -2.69 -18.56
CA LEU A 235 -18.49 -3.91 -17.76
C LEU A 235 -18.64 -5.17 -18.63
N SER A 236 -19.49 -5.12 -19.65
CA SER A 236 -19.70 -6.26 -20.55
C SER A 236 -18.42 -6.60 -21.34
N GLU A 237 -17.77 -5.59 -21.90
CA GLU A 237 -16.45 -5.72 -22.55
C GLU A 237 -15.40 -6.26 -21.58
N TYR A 238 -15.47 -5.80 -20.34
CA TYR A 238 -14.57 -6.22 -19.27
C TYR A 238 -14.67 -7.72 -18.97
N LYS A 239 -15.89 -8.24 -18.86
CA LYS A 239 -16.14 -9.67 -18.64
C LYS A 239 -15.59 -10.51 -19.79
N GLU A 240 -15.77 -10.08 -21.04
CA GLU A 240 -15.21 -10.79 -22.20
C GLU A 240 -13.68 -10.72 -22.24
N TYR A 241 -13.10 -9.58 -21.89
CA TYR A 241 -11.65 -9.44 -21.75
C TYR A 241 -11.08 -10.40 -20.70
N ILE A 242 -11.71 -10.47 -19.52
CA ILE A 242 -11.36 -11.41 -18.46
C ILE A 242 -11.45 -12.86 -18.95
N LYS A 243 -12.52 -13.25 -19.64
CA LYS A 243 -12.65 -14.58 -20.24
C LYS A 243 -11.51 -14.89 -21.22
N SER A 244 -11.06 -13.90 -21.99
CA SER A 244 -9.93 -14.06 -22.92
C SER A 244 -8.61 -14.30 -22.19
N LEU A 245 -8.42 -13.66 -21.03
CA LEU A 245 -7.23 -13.85 -20.19
C LEU A 245 -7.23 -15.24 -19.55
N ALA A 246 -8.37 -15.67 -19.03
CA ALA A 246 -8.56 -17.02 -18.48
C ALA A 246 -8.16 -18.10 -19.50
N LYS A 247 -8.66 -17.99 -20.74
CA LYS A 247 -8.31 -18.91 -21.84
C LYS A 247 -6.81 -18.93 -22.15
N ARG A 248 -6.14 -17.76 -22.12
CA ARG A 248 -4.69 -17.66 -22.35
C ARG A 248 -3.89 -18.29 -21.22
N ALA A 249 -4.27 -18.06 -19.97
CA ALA A 249 -3.63 -18.66 -18.80
C ALA A 249 -3.71 -20.20 -18.86
N LEU A 250 -4.89 -20.74 -19.16
CA LEU A 250 -5.12 -22.19 -19.30
C LEU A 250 -4.31 -22.82 -20.44
N LYS A 251 -4.13 -22.11 -21.56
CA LYS A 251 -3.39 -22.61 -22.73
C LYS A 251 -1.88 -22.72 -22.46
N ASN A 252 -1.32 -21.79 -21.70
CA ASN A 252 0.15 -21.64 -21.61
C ASN A 252 0.80 -22.37 -20.44
N LYS A 253 0.02 -22.88 -19.46
CA LYS A 253 0.43 -23.79 -18.35
C LYS A 253 1.73 -23.43 -17.59
N SER A 254 2.23 -22.19 -17.67
CA SER A 254 3.50 -21.81 -17.04
C SER A 254 3.45 -20.37 -16.51
N ILE A 255 4.19 -20.16 -15.41
CA ILE A 255 4.51 -18.85 -14.82
C ILE A 255 5.37 -18.01 -15.78
N ASN A 256 6.17 -18.68 -16.63
CA ASN A 256 7.29 -18.13 -17.39
C ASN A 256 6.93 -17.09 -18.46
N TYR A 257 5.65 -16.90 -18.77
CA TYR A 257 5.18 -15.91 -19.76
C TYR A 257 4.49 -14.70 -19.15
N TRP A 258 4.39 -14.64 -17.83
CA TRP A 258 3.88 -13.48 -17.12
C TRP A 258 5.05 -12.78 -16.43
N THR A 259 6.01 -12.28 -17.20
CA THR A 259 6.99 -11.37 -16.59
C THR A 259 6.22 -10.16 -16.05
N TRP A 260 6.67 -9.56 -14.95
CA TRP A 260 6.12 -8.30 -14.47
C TRP A 260 6.05 -7.25 -15.60
N LYS A 261 6.95 -7.35 -16.59
CA LYS A 261 6.98 -6.53 -17.80
C LYS A 261 5.84 -6.85 -18.79
N ASP A 262 5.45 -8.10 -18.98
CA ASP A 262 4.26 -8.48 -19.77
C ASP A 262 2.94 -8.14 -19.03
N LEU A 263 2.97 -8.23 -17.69
CA LEU A 263 1.93 -7.83 -16.76
C LEU A 263 1.83 -6.32 -16.53
N ASN A 264 2.77 -5.51 -17.03
CA ASN A 264 2.79 -4.05 -16.78
C ASN A 264 2.82 -3.24 -18.08
N LEU A 265 3.47 -3.73 -19.17
CA LEU A 265 3.49 -3.05 -20.47
C LEU A 265 2.20 -3.18 -21.29
N LYS A 266 1.34 -4.17 -21.01
CA LYS A 266 -0.02 -4.25 -21.58
C LYS A 266 -1.11 -3.76 -20.64
N PHE A 267 -0.75 -3.42 -19.40
CA PHE A 267 -1.69 -3.18 -18.29
C PHE A 267 -1.87 -1.69 -17.98
N GLN A 268 -1.93 -0.86 -19.03
CA GLN A 268 -2.84 0.30 -19.06
C GLN A 268 -4.32 -0.17 -19.20
N GLY A 269 -4.65 -1.33 -18.61
CA GLY A 269 -5.83 -2.17 -18.80
C GLY A 269 -5.82 -3.31 -17.76
N GLN A 270 -5.64 -2.92 -16.49
CA GLN A 270 -5.56 -3.83 -15.33
C GLN A 270 -6.82 -4.67 -15.19
N ILE A 271 -6.71 -5.91 -14.67
CA ILE A 271 -7.86 -6.63 -14.11
C ILE A 271 -8.47 -5.74 -13.01
N SER A 272 -9.56 -5.05 -13.29
CA SER A 272 -10.27 -4.25 -12.31
C SER A 272 -10.77 -5.20 -11.23
N PRO A 273 -10.49 -4.95 -9.95
CA PRO A 273 -11.01 -5.77 -8.85
C PRO A 273 -12.51 -5.95 -8.95
N LEU A 274 -13.20 -4.85 -9.27
CA LEU A 274 -14.65 -4.82 -9.49
C LEU A 274 -15.05 -5.70 -10.68
N GLY A 275 -14.33 -5.58 -11.79
CA GLY A 275 -14.57 -6.40 -12.97
C GLY A 275 -14.38 -7.89 -12.71
N LEU A 276 -13.38 -8.28 -11.91
CA LEU A 276 -13.18 -9.66 -11.48
C LEU A 276 -14.32 -10.14 -10.56
N LYS A 277 -14.71 -9.33 -9.57
CA LYS A 277 -15.87 -9.61 -8.71
C LYS A 277 -17.16 -9.83 -9.52
N MET A 278 -17.34 -9.11 -10.63
CA MET A 278 -18.51 -9.26 -11.49
C MET A 278 -18.40 -10.43 -12.47
N TYR A 279 -17.19 -10.87 -12.79
CA TYR A 279 -16.94 -12.05 -13.61
C TYR A 279 -17.24 -13.34 -12.84
N ASP A 280 -16.78 -13.42 -11.59
CA ASP A 280 -17.04 -14.53 -10.68
C ASP A 280 -17.61 -14.03 -9.35
N SER A 281 -18.90 -13.72 -9.36
CA SER A 281 -19.58 -13.17 -8.18
C SER A 281 -19.74 -14.18 -7.05
N GLU A 282 -19.65 -15.47 -7.34
CA GLU A 282 -19.83 -16.54 -6.35
C GLU A 282 -18.54 -16.78 -5.57
N ASN A 283 -17.38 -16.79 -6.25
CA ASN A 283 -16.09 -17.12 -5.64
C ASN A 283 -15.19 -15.91 -5.37
N VAL A 284 -15.63 -14.69 -5.66
CA VAL A 284 -14.84 -13.47 -5.39
C VAL A 284 -15.62 -12.54 -4.47
N SER A 285 -14.95 -11.99 -3.47
CA SER A 285 -15.45 -10.93 -2.59
C SER A 285 -14.49 -9.74 -2.65
N MET A 286 -15.03 -8.53 -2.68
CA MET A 286 -14.25 -7.31 -2.59
C MET A 286 -14.44 -6.69 -1.21
N ILE A 287 -13.34 -6.48 -0.49
CA ILE A 287 -13.30 -5.95 0.87
C ILE A 287 -12.66 -4.56 0.80
N ALA A 288 -13.50 -3.52 0.93
CA ALA A 288 -13.07 -2.14 0.76
C ALA A 288 -13.95 -1.17 1.54
N ASN A 289 -13.48 0.06 1.73
CA ASN A 289 -14.19 1.03 2.55
C ASN A 289 -15.29 1.64 1.69
N LYS A 290 -16.55 1.38 2.04
CA LYS A 290 -17.68 1.90 1.26
C LYS A 290 -17.68 3.43 1.21
N TYR A 291 -17.23 4.09 2.29
CA TYR A 291 -17.11 5.54 2.34
C TYR A 291 -16.22 6.09 1.24
N THR A 292 -15.11 5.41 0.93
CA THR A 292 -14.21 5.80 -0.17
C THR A 292 -14.90 5.73 -1.53
N PHE A 293 -15.75 4.72 -1.76
CA PHE A 293 -16.55 4.64 -2.99
C PHE A 293 -17.73 5.62 -3.00
N SER A 294 -18.31 5.95 -1.85
CA SER A 294 -19.32 7.00 -1.76
C SER A 294 -18.74 8.37 -2.11
N LYS A 295 -17.50 8.68 -1.68
CA LYS A 295 -16.78 9.91 -2.05
C LYS A 295 -16.58 10.09 -3.56
N LEU A 296 -16.54 8.99 -4.32
CA LEU A 296 -16.51 9.07 -5.78
C LEU A 296 -17.74 9.81 -6.28
N ILE A 297 -18.93 9.38 -5.85
CA ILE A 297 -20.23 9.88 -6.31
C ILE A 297 -20.38 11.39 -6.06
N ASP A 298 -19.76 11.91 -4.98
CA ASP A 298 -19.78 13.32 -4.59
C ASP A 298 -18.82 14.20 -5.41
N ASN A 299 -18.15 13.66 -6.43
CA ASN A 299 -17.29 14.42 -7.32
C ASN A 299 -18.11 15.04 -8.48
N ASN A 300 -18.03 16.37 -8.62
CA ASN A 300 -18.76 17.13 -9.66
C ASN A 300 -18.37 16.75 -11.10
N ASN A 301 -17.24 16.07 -11.30
CA ASN A 301 -16.75 15.64 -12.62
C ASN A 301 -17.20 14.23 -13.02
N ILE A 302 -18.29 13.75 -12.43
CA ILE A 302 -18.82 12.40 -12.65
C ILE A 302 -20.18 12.44 -13.36
N THR A 303 -20.37 11.56 -14.33
CA THR A 303 -21.63 11.38 -15.05
C THR A 303 -22.72 10.78 -14.15
N ASP A 304 -23.99 11.18 -14.34
CA ASP A 304 -25.10 10.62 -13.55
C ASP A 304 -25.26 9.10 -13.76
N GLU A 305 -24.88 8.61 -14.94
CA GLU A 305 -24.81 7.17 -15.25
C GLU A 305 -23.80 6.45 -14.36
N PHE A 306 -22.59 7.01 -14.17
CA PHE A 306 -21.60 6.42 -13.27
C PHE A 306 -22.03 6.49 -11.80
N LYS A 307 -22.76 7.55 -11.39
CA LYS A 307 -23.35 7.60 -10.03
C LYS A 307 -24.36 6.48 -9.81
N LEU A 308 -25.26 6.24 -10.78
CA LEU A 308 -26.23 5.16 -10.74
C LEU A 308 -25.53 3.79 -10.73
N PHE A 309 -24.53 3.59 -11.58
CA PHE A 309 -23.70 2.38 -11.61
C PHE A 309 -23.00 2.14 -10.27
N THR A 310 -22.44 3.18 -9.65
CA THR A 310 -21.77 3.06 -8.35
C THR A 310 -22.76 2.63 -7.26
N ASN A 311 -23.93 3.26 -7.19
CA ASN A 311 -24.95 2.95 -6.18
C ASN A 311 -25.59 1.57 -6.36
N ASN A 312 -25.91 1.20 -7.60
CA ASN A 312 -26.69 0.00 -7.88
C ASN A 312 -25.82 -1.24 -8.12
N VAL A 313 -24.54 -1.04 -8.45
CA VAL A 313 -23.65 -2.13 -8.87
C VAL A 313 -22.39 -2.19 -8.01
N ILE A 314 -21.67 -1.09 -7.81
CA ILE A 314 -20.39 -1.14 -7.06
C ILE A 314 -20.63 -1.36 -5.56
N LEU A 315 -21.34 -0.44 -4.90
CA LEU A 315 -21.54 -0.47 -3.44
C LEU A 315 -22.23 -1.74 -2.91
N PRO A 316 -23.18 -2.36 -3.63
CA PRO A 316 -23.76 -3.64 -3.23
C PRO A 316 -22.78 -4.82 -3.32
N ASN A 317 -21.77 -4.74 -4.19
CA ASN A 317 -20.77 -5.79 -4.39
C ASN A 317 -19.52 -5.65 -3.49
N ILE A 318 -19.44 -4.58 -2.71
CA ILE A 318 -18.36 -4.33 -1.74
C ILE A 318 -18.82 -4.74 -0.35
N THR A 319 -17.94 -5.44 0.36
CA THR A 319 -18.07 -5.64 1.80
C THR A 319 -17.26 -4.56 2.52
N ASP A 320 -17.92 -3.84 3.43
CA ASP A 320 -17.33 -2.66 4.08
C ASP A 320 -16.28 -3.06 5.13
N ASN A 321 -15.06 -2.55 5.00
CA ASN A 321 -13.96 -2.75 5.95
C ASN A 321 -13.82 -1.55 6.90
N ASN A 322 -14.80 -1.34 7.77
CA ASN A 322 -14.73 -0.24 8.73
C ASN A 322 -13.67 -0.52 9.81
N LEU A 323 -12.42 -0.13 9.54
CA LEU A 323 -11.28 -0.34 10.44
C LEU A 323 -11.48 0.37 11.77
N GLY A 324 -12.03 1.58 11.80
CA GLY A 324 -12.33 2.30 13.04
C GLY A 324 -13.26 1.49 13.97
N LYS A 325 -14.33 0.90 13.42
CA LYS A 325 -15.21 -0.02 14.16
C LYS A 325 -14.47 -1.28 14.60
N THR A 326 -13.63 -1.84 13.73
CA THR A 326 -12.80 -3.03 14.04
C THR A 326 -11.91 -2.77 15.24
N PHE A 327 -11.18 -1.65 15.23
CA PHE A 327 -10.30 -1.25 16.33
C PHE A 327 -11.07 -0.95 17.61
N SER A 328 -12.24 -0.31 17.50
CA SER A 328 -13.13 -0.08 18.64
C SER A 328 -13.53 -1.40 19.31
N GLU A 329 -13.87 -2.44 18.55
CA GLU A 329 -14.19 -3.76 19.13
C GLU A 329 -12.95 -4.46 19.69
N ILE A 330 -11.81 -4.42 19.00
CA ILE A 330 -10.55 -4.99 19.51
C ILE A 330 -10.20 -4.35 20.86
N SER A 331 -10.41 -3.04 20.99
CA SER A 331 -10.11 -2.27 22.20
C SER A 331 -10.99 -2.62 23.41
N LYS A 332 -12.12 -3.32 23.21
CA LYS A 332 -12.97 -3.80 24.31
C LYS A 332 -12.43 -5.05 25.00
N SER A 333 -11.41 -5.70 24.43
CA SER A 333 -10.79 -6.90 24.98
C SER A 333 -9.30 -6.67 25.21
N ASP A 334 -8.88 -6.70 26.48
CA ASP A 334 -7.47 -6.53 26.85
C ASP A 334 -6.56 -7.57 26.19
N GLU A 335 -7.04 -8.81 26.02
CA GLU A 335 -6.33 -9.89 25.34
C GLU A 335 -6.09 -9.55 23.86
N LYS A 336 -7.15 -9.20 23.12
CA LYS A 336 -7.06 -8.86 21.68
C LYS A 336 -6.24 -7.60 21.46
N LEU A 337 -6.43 -6.58 22.29
CA LEU A 337 -5.65 -5.35 22.24
C LEU A 337 -4.16 -5.62 22.51
N THR A 338 -3.85 -6.45 23.51
CA THR A 338 -2.47 -6.84 23.81
C THR A 338 -1.85 -7.64 22.69
N LEU A 339 -2.59 -8.60 22.11
CA LEU A 339 -2.14 -9.36 20.96
C LEU A 339 -1.84 -8.44 19.78
N MET A 340 -2.74 -7.51 19.45
CA MET A 340 -2.53 -6.59 18.33
C MET A 340 -1.33 -5.67 18.55
N LYS A 341 -1.16 -5.15 19.77
CA LYS A 341 0.01 -4.34 20.12
C LYS A 341 1.31 -5.11 19.98
N LYS A 342 1.35 -6.37 20.43
CA LYS A 342 2.53 -7.23 20.25
C LYS A 342 2.77 -7.59 18.79
N ASN A 343 1.71 -7.96 18.06
CA ASN A 343 1.76 -8.33 16.64
C ASN A 343 2.30 -7.19 15.77
N TYR A 344 2.01 -5.92 16.08
CA TYR A 344 2.54 -4.75 15.35
C TYR A 344 3.70 -4.03 16.04
N ASN A 345 4.28 -4.61 17.10
CA ASN A 345 5.31 -3.97 17.94
C ASN A 345 4.92 -2.56 18.43
N LEU A 346 3.62 -2.32 18.66
CA LEU A 346 3.09 -1.08 19.23
C LEU A 346 3.42 -1.03 20.72
N SER A 347 4.53 -0.38 21.03
CA SER A 347 5.00 -0.13 22.40
C SER A 347 5.03 1.38 22.64
N ASN A 348 5.06 1.83 23.91
CA ASN A 348 5.26 3.26 24.19
C ASN A 348 6.58 3.78 23.59
N SER A 349 7.59 2.91 23.46
CA SER A 349 8.84 3.21 22.76
C SER A 349 8.68 3.49 21.26
N LEU A 350 7.55 3.11 20.63
CA LEU A 350 7.25 3.46 19.23
C LEU A 350 7.26 4.98 19.02
N TYR A 351 6.84 5.72 20.03
CA TYR A 351 6.80 7.18 20.02
C TYR A 351 7.91 7.81 20.87
N GLY A 352 8.87 7.00 21.34
CA GLY A 352 9.92 7.42 22.27
C GLY A 352 9.42 7.76 23.68
N GLU A 353 10.37 8.05 24.56
CA GLU A 353 10.07 8.45 25.95
C GLU A 353 9.32 9.80 25.99
N ASN A 354 8.33 9.91 26.88
CA ASN A 354 7.51 11.11 27.11
C ASN A 354 6.57 11.51 25.94
N PHE A 355 6.14 10.56 25.11
CA PHE A 355 5.11 10.82 24.12
C PHE A 355 3.79 11.25 24.79
N ASN A 356 3.26 12.39 24.35
CA ASN A 356 1.94 12.88 24.69
C ASN A 356 1.23 13.26 23.37
N PRO A 357 0.14 12.56 22.99
CA PRO A 357 -0.62 12.85 21.77
C PRO A 357 -1.01 14.31 21.60
N GLU A 358 -1.47 14.98 22.67
CA GLU A 358 -1.97 16.36 22.63
C GLU A 358 -0.88 17.37 22.29
N ASN A 359 0.36 17.09 22.70
CA ASN A 359 1.54 17.93 22.47
C ASN A 359 2.42 17.42 21.32
N THR A 360 1.90 16.52 20.48
CA THR A 360 2.65 15.93 19.38
C THR A 360 2.08 16.33 18.03
N LEU A 361 2.97 16.71 17.11
CA LEU A 361 2.68 16.90 15.70
C LEU A 361 3.42 15.87 14.87
N ILE A 362 2.68 14.99 14.18
CA ILE A 362 3.26 13.99 13.27
C ILE A 362 3.28 14.54 11.85
N ILE A 363 4.47 14.59 11.25
CA ILE A 363 4.65 14.77 9.82
C ILE A 363 4.45 13.41 9.13
N LEU A 364 3.34 13.25 8.41
CA LEU A 364 3.13 12.16 7.47
C LEU A 364 3.96 12.39 6.22
N GLY A 365 4.99 11.57 6.05
CA GLY A 365 5.84 11.56 4.89
C GLY A 365 5.22 10.86 3.68
N THR A 366 5.90 11.00 2.54
CA THR A 366 5.65 10.26 1.30
C THR A 366 6.87 9.41 0.94
N HIS A 367 6.97 8.92 -0.30
CA HIS A 367 8.17 8.24 -0.75
C HIS A 367 9.38 9.18 -0.65
N ASN A 368 10.51 8.66 -0.14
CA ASN A 368 11.70 9.45 0.17
C ASN A 368 12.14 10.40 -0.98
N ARG A 369 12.08 9.93 -2.23
CA ARG A 369 12.46 10.72 -3.43
C ARG A 369 11.55 11.92 -3.74
N PHE A 370 10.38 12.03 -3.10
CA PHE A 370 9.38 13.07 -3.35
C PHE A 370 9.29 14.11 -2.21
N GLU A 371 10.08 13.95 -1.15
CA GLU A 371 10.05 14.84 0.02
C GLU A 371 11.00 16.04 -0.11
N LYS A 372 10.99 16.68 -1.27
CA LYS A 372 11.74 17.93 -1.47
C LYS A 372 11.26 18.99 -0.49
N GLY A 373 12.19 19.73 0.11
CA GLY A 373 11.86 20.83 1.02
C GLY A 373 11.48 20.40 2.45
N LEU A 374 11.63 19.12 2.83
CA LEU A 374 11.29 18.63 4.18
C LEU A 374 11.93 19.45 5.30
N PHE A 375 13.19 19.85 5.14
CA PHE A 375 13.87 20.72 6.10
C PHE A 375 13.11 22.04 6.31
N LEU A 376 12.90 22.81 5.23
CA LEU A 376 12.21 24.10 5.29
C LEU A 376 10.78 23.95 5.81
N TYR A 377 10.10 22.88 5.40
CA TYR A 377 8.76 22.54 5.87
C TYR A 377 8.75 22.35 7.40
N SER A 378 9.68 21.57 7.94
CA SER A 378 9.78 21.33 9.38
C SER A 378 10.05 22.61 10.17
N GLU A 379 10.91 23.50 9.67
CA GLU A 379 11.20 24.79 10.31
C GLU A 379 9.95 25.68 10.35
N VAL A 380 9.17 25.71 9.26
CA VAL A 380 7.89 26.43 9.23
C VAL A 380 6.88 25.85 10.22
N LEU A 381 6.80 24.52 10.34
CA LEU A 381 5.91 23.89 11.33
C LEU A 381 6.30 24.25 12.77
N LYS A 382 7.60 24.31 13.10
CA LYS A 382 8.05 24.75 14.43
C LYS A 382 7.67 26.20 14.73
N ILE A 383 7.68 27.07 13.73
CA ILE A 383 7.27 28.47 13.88
C ILE A 383 5.75 28.58 14.07
N LEU A 384 4.97 27.85 13.27
CA LEU A 384 3.50 27.87 13.34
C LEU A 384 2.96 27.19 14.60
N PHE A 385 3.66 26.16 15.08
CA PHE A 385 3.22 25.31 16.17
C PHE A 385 4.33 25.02 17.19
N PRO A 386 4.88 26.05 17.85
CA PRO A 386 6.01 25.90 18.78
C PRO A 386 5.69 25.06 20.02
N GLN A 387 4.41 24.85 20.31
CA GLN A 387 3.94 24.01 21.42
C GLN A 387 4.08 22.50 21.16
N TYR A 388 4.27 22.07 19.90
CA TYR A 388 4.30 20.66 19.56
C TYR A 388 5.71 20.12 19.40
N LYS A 389 5.94 18.91 19.92
CA LYS A 389 7.10 18.10 19.56
C LYS A 389 6.85 17.46 18.20
N ILE A 390 7.81 17.58 17.29
CA ILE A 390 7.68 17.05 15.93
C ILE A 390 8.16 15.60 15.88
N TYR A 391 7.31 14.78 15.28
CA TYR A 391 7.59 13.40 14.90
C TYR A 391 7.45 13.26 13.40
N TYR A 392 8.15 12.28 12.82
CA TYR A 392 8.02 11.95 11.41
C TYR A 392 7.60 10.50 11.25
N LYS A 393 6.60 10.29 10.39
CA LYS A 393 6.14 8.96 9.99
C LYS A 393 6.17 8.87 8.47
N GLY A 394 7.19 8.21 7.93
CA GLY A 394 7.37 8.03 6.49
C GLY A 394 6.44 7.00 5.87
N HIS A 395 6.45 6.98 4.53
CA HIS A 395 5.69 6.01 3.76
C HIS A 395 6.25 4.59 3.94
N PRO A 396 5.41 3.56 4.21
CA PRO A 396 5.88 2.18 4.41
C PRO A 396 6.63 1.59 3.21
N ALA A 397 6.45 2.17 2.02
CA ALA A 397 7.19 1.76 0.83
C ALA A 397 8.67 2.13 0.84
N THR A 398 9.04 3.16 1.58
CA THR A 398 10.42 3.64 1.74
C THR A 398 10.69 3.94 3.21
N PRO A 399 10.77 2.92 4.09
CA PRO A 399 10.92 3.14 5.52
C PRO A 399 12.22 3.87 5.86
N SER A 400 12.17 4.85 6.76
CA SER A 400 13.32 5.69 7.16
C SER A 400 14.55 4.89 7.59
N VAL A 401 14.35 3.73 8.24
CA VAL A 401 15.42 2.84 8.73
C VAL A 401 16.42 2.42 7.62
N HIS A 402 15.99 2.42 6.36
CA HIS A 402 16.83 2.10 5.22
C HIS A 402 17.57 3.29 4.61
N TYR A 403 17.41 4.49 5.18
CA TYR A 403 18.03 5.72 4.70
C TYR A 403 18.81 6.40 5.84
N PRO A 404 20.03 5.93 6.17
CA PRO A 404 20.82 6.48 7.28
C PRO A 404 21.07 7.99 7.19
N THR A 405 21.21 8.52 5.97
CA THR A 405 21.33 9.97 5.73
C THR A 405 20.12 10.74 6.26
N LYS A 406 18.92 10.21 6.00
CA LYS A 406 17.66 10.79 6.45
C LYS A 406 17.50 10.73 7.97
N ILE A 407 17.93 9.64 8.60
CA ILE A 407 17.94 9.52 10.07
C ILE A 407 18.86 10.59 10.68
N ASN A 408 20.01 10.86 10.06
CA ASN A 408 20.90 11.93 10.52
C ASN A 408 20.31 13.33 10.27
N GLU A 409 19.62 13.53 9.16
CA GLU A 409 18.85 14.75 8.89
C GLU A 409 17.78 15.00 9.97
N PHE A 410 17.05 13.96 10.39
CA PHE A 410 16.07 14.07 11.47
C PHE A 410 16.69 14.51 12.80
N LYS A 411 17.88 13.98 13.14
CA LYS A 411 18.61 14.43 14.34
C LYS A 411 18.95 15.91 14.27
N ASN A 412 19.43 16.40 13.12
CA ASN A 412 19.74 17.81 12.91
C ASN A 412 18.48 18.71 12.94
N MET A 413 17.33 18.16 12.55
CA MET A 413 16.04 18.85 12.59
C MET A 413 15.32 18.68 13.93
N GLU A 414 15.87 17.94 14.89
CA GLU A 414 15.21 17.59 16.16
C GLU A 414 13.85 16.89 15.97
N ILE A 415 13.75 16.07 14.91
CA ILE A 415 12.56 15.28 14.58
C ILE A 415 12.76 13.86 15.09
N ASN A 416 11.74 13.32 15.75
CA ASN A 416 11.73 11.92 16.19
C ASN A 416 11.13 11.04 15.09
N ASP A 417 11.88 10.03 14.62
CA ASP A 417 11.40 9.08 13.60
C ASP A 417 10.49 8.02 14.25
N ILE A 418 9.29 7.86 13.71
CA ILE A 418 8.39 6.75 14.00
C ILE A 418 8.62 5.68 12.94
N ASN A 419 8.75 4.42 13.36
CA ASN A 419 8.98 3.31 12.45
C ASN A 419 7.96 3.34 11.29
N SER A 420 8.48 3.59 10.11
CA SER A 420 7.68 3.85 8.91
C SER A 420 7.03 2.57 8.36
N SER A 421 7.47 1.38 8.76
CA SER A 421 6.83 0.12 8.38
C SER A 421 5.42 -0.05 8.97
N ILE A 422 5.14 0.61 10.10
CA ILE A 422 3.85 0.49 10.80
C ILE A 422 2.77 1.26 10.02
N PRO A 423 1.58 0.67 9.79
CA PRO A 423 0.45 1.37 9.20
C PRO A 423 0.09 2.64 9.98
N ALA A 424 -0.14 3.75 9.28
CA ALA A 424 -0.43 5.02 9.93
C ALA A 424 -1.79 5.00 10.64
N GLU A 425 -2.74 4.22 10.12
CA GLU A 425 -4.07 3.97 10.69
C GLU A 425 -3.96 3.53 12.16
N LEU A 426 -3.02 2.64 12.49
CA LEU A 426 -2.80 2.18 13.87
C LEU A 426 -2.38 3.32 14.80
N LEU A 427 -1.67 4.34 14.30
CA LEU A 427 -1.27 5.47 15.14
C LEU A 427 -2.49 6.29 15.55
N PHE A 428 -3.40 6.53 14.61
CA PHE A 428 -4.55 7.41 14.80
C PHE A 428 -5.73 6.74 15.49
N SER A 429 -5.99 5.46 15.18
CA SER A 429 -7.09 4.73 15.81
C SER A 429 -6.90 4.53 17.33
N PHE A 430 -5.66 4.58 17.83
CA PHE A 430 -5.36 4.56 19.27
C PHE A 430 -5.10 5.93 19.90
N ASN A 431 -4.91 6.98 19.09
CA ASN A 431 -4.54 8.31 19.56
C ASN A 431 -5.23 9.36 18.69
N ASN A 432 -6.54 9.52 18.88
CA ASN A 432 -7.37 10.45 18.09
C ASN A 432 -7.08 11.95 18.39
N GLU A 433 -6.35 12.25 19.46
CA GLU A 433 -5.89 13.60 19.82
C GLU A 433 -4.59 14.02 19.11
N LEU A 434 -4.01 13.14 18.28
CA LEU A 434 -2.80 13.46 17.52
C LEU A 434 -3.03 14.60 16.53
N ASN A 435 -2.07 15.51 16.49
CA ASN A 435 -2.01 16.55 15.47
C ASN A 435 -1.17 16.04 14.29
N VAL A 436 -1.62 16.33 13.07
CA VAL A 436 -1.02 15.79 11.86
C VAL A 436 -0.71 16.89 10.87
N ALA A 437 0.46 16.80 10.24
CA ALA A 437 0.85 17.59 9.09
C ALA A 437 1.53 16.67 8.07
N GLY A 438 1.82 17.15 6.86
CA GLY A 438 2.69 16.45 5.91
C GLY A 438 2.17 16.42 4.47
N TRP A 439 2.65 15.45 3.71
CA TRP A 439 2.25 15.26 2.31
C TRP A 439 0.87 14.62 2.21
N THR A 440 0.13 14.99 1.17
CA THR A 440 -1.18 14.38 0.89
C THR A 440 -1.12 12.85 0.92
N SER A 441 -2.03 12.27 1.69
CA SER A 441 -2.11 10.84 1.96
C SER A 441 -3.58 10.47 2.21
N THR A 442 -3.96 9.24 1.87
CA THR A 442 -5.28 8.69 2.22
C THR A 442 -5.53 8.65 3.71
N THR A 443 -4.48 8.70 4.54
CA THR A 443 -4.64 8.78 5.98
C THR A 443 -5.38 10.04 6.42
N PHE A 444 -5.25 11.16 5.71
CA PHE A 444 -6.03 12.38 6.00
C PHE A 444 -7.53 12.24 5.70
N ASP A 445 -7.90 11.29 4.85
CA ASP A 445 -9.29 10.99 4.53
C ASP A 445 -10.00 10.13 5.60
N SER A 446 -9.26 9.63 6.59
CA SER A 446 -9.81 8.85 7.70
C SER A 446 -10.55 9.74 8.72
N ASP A 447 -11.67 9.23 9.24
CA ASP A 447 -12.43 9.86 10.33
C ASP A 447 -11.66 9.88 11.66
N ASP A 448 -10.67 9.00 11.82
CA ASP A 448 -9.82 8.93 13.01
C ASP A 448 -8.83 10.12 13.11
N VAL A 449 -8.57 10.81 11.99
CA VAL A 449 -7.70 11.99 11.95
C VAL A 449 -8.53 13.26 12.13
N LYS A 450 -8.51 13.80 13.35
CA LYS A 450 -9.33 14.97 13.70
C LYS A 450 -8.64 16.31 13.51
N HIS A 451 -7.31 16.36 13.63
CA HIS A 451 -6.55 17.61 13.71
C HIS A 451 -5.47 17.69 12.62
N ILE A 452 -5.80 18.32 11.48
CA ILE A 452 -4.87 18.48 10.36
C ILE A 452 -4.28 19.90 10.38
N LYS A 453 -3.06 20.03 10.89
CA LYS A 453 -2.41 21.33 11.09
C LYS A 453 -1.88 21.94 9.80
N ALA A 454 -1.28 21.14 8.93
CA ALA A 454 -0.75 21.67 7.69
C ALA A 454 -0.57 20.60 6.62
N VAL A 455 -0.92 20.92 5.38
CA VAL A 455 -0.67 20.02 4.24
C VAL A 455 0.35 20.63 3.29
N PHE A 456 1.36 19.85 2.93
CA PHE A 456 2.43 20.26 2.04
C PHE A 456 2.00 20.19 0.57
N ASN A 457 2.35 21.23 -0.20
CA ASN A 457 2.04 21.37 -1.62
C ASN A 457 0.57 21.05 -1.96
N LEU A 458 -0.34 21.50 -1.11
CA LEU A 458 -1.76 21.31 -1.36
C LEU A 458 -2.20 22.26 -2.48
N ASP A 459 -2.52 21.69 -3.64
CA ASP A 459 -3.05 22.39 -4.81
C ASP A 459 -4.28 23.23 -4.41
N PRO A 460 -4.36 24.54 -4.77
CA PRO A 460 -5.53 25.40 -4.51
C PRO A 460 -6.89 24.83 -4.94
N ASP A 461 -6.92 23.97 -5.96
CA ASP A 461 -8.15 23.34 -6.45
C ASP A 461 -8.41 21.96 -5.80
N ASN A 462 -7.57 21.54 -4.85
CA ASN A 462 -7.73 20.27 -4.15
C ASN A 462 -8.88 20.32 -3.14
N LYS A 463 -9.68 19.25 -3.10
CA LYS A 463 -10.81 19.08 -2.16
C LYS A 463 -10.42 19.25 -0.68
N LEU A 464 -9.19 18.89 -0.28
CA LEU A 464 -8.70 19.10 1.10
C LEU A 464 -8.66 20.57 1.50
N ASN A 465 -8.64 21.53 0.56
CA ASN A 465 -8.77 22.95 0.90
C ASN A 465 -10.15 23.31 1.46
N ASN A 466 -11.17 22.49 1.20
CA ASN A 466 -12.51 22.69 1.76
C ASN A 466 -12.73 21.90 3.06
N ASP A 467 -11.73 21.15 3.52
CA ASP A 467 -11.80 20.41 4.77
C ASP A 467 -11.51 21.34 5.95
N LYS A 468 -12.55 21.57 6.76
CA LYS A 468 -12.49 22.42 7.96
C LYS A 468 -11.46 21.97 9.00
N ARG A 469 -10.96 20.72 8.90
CA ARG A 469 -9.91 20.19 9.76
C ARG A 469 -8.52 20.73 9.41
N VAL A 470 -8.33 21.32 8.23
CA VAL A 470 -7.04 21.82 7.73
C VAL A 470 -6.81 23.29 8.11
N ASP A 471 -5.77 23.56 8.90
CA ASP A 471 -5.43 24.94 9.29
C ASP A 471 -4.67 25.69 8.16
N TYR A 472 -3.64 25.07 7.57
CA TYR A 472 -2.76 25.71 6.57
C TYR A 472 -2.43 24.80 5.36
N SER A 473 -2.26 25.43 4.20
CA SER A 473 -1.53 24.86 3.04
C SER A 473 -0.14 25.47 3.00
N LEU A 474 0.89 24.63 2.82
CA LEU A 474 2.30 25.04 2.77
C LEU A 474 2.88 24.71 1.40
N LEU A 475 3.06 25.72 0.54
CA LEU A 475 3.56 25.57 -0.81
C LEU A 475 5.07 25.74 -0.86
N TYR A 476 5.76 24.74 -1.40
CA TYR A 476 7.19 24.78 -1.66
C TYR A 476 7.50 25.34 -3.05
N ILE A 477 8.42 26.29 -3.08
CA ILE A 477 8.87 26.95 -4.29
C ILE A 477 10.37 26.82 -4.37
N ASN A 478 10.87 26.23 -5.46
CA ASN A 478 12.25 26.35 -5.89
C ASN A 478 12.32 27.25 -7.13
N LYS A 479 12.99 28.40 -7.02
CA LYS A 479 13.17 29.41 -8.08
C LYS A 479 13.88 28.85 -9.31
N LYS A 480 14.75 27.86 -9.14
CA LYS A 480 15.52 27.24 -10.24
C LYS A 480 14.71 26.22 -11.04
N GLU A 481 13.62 25.68 -10.49
CA GLU A 481 12.85 24.59 -11.11
C GLU A 481 11.67 25.07 -11.98
N ILE A 482 11.38 26.38 -12.07
CA ILE A 482 10.24 26.90 -12.87
C ILE A 482 10.61 28.13 -13.70
N ASN A 483 10.31 28.07 -14.99
CA ASN A 483 10.45 29.18 -15.94
C ASN A 483 9.29 30.19 -15.80
N HIS A 484 9.64 31.40 -15.35
CA HIS A 484 8.94 32.68 -15.47
C HIS A 484 7.73 33.01 -14.55
N ASN A 485 7.87 34.16 -13.87
CA ASN A 485 6.87 35.04 -13.22
C ASN A 485 5.93 34.41 -12.18
N ARG A 486 6.40 34.16 -10.95
CA ARG A 486 5.49 33.91 -9.83
C ARG A 486 5.21 35.20 -9.05
N LYS A 487 3.98 35.30 -8.54
CA LYS A 487 3.45 36.39 -7.69
C LYS A 487 4.31 36.72 -6.45
N TYR A 488 5.25 35.85 -6.09
CA TYR A 488 5.97 35.88 -4.82
C TYR A 488 7.51 35.91 -4.96
N ASP A 489 8.06 35.89 -6.18
CA ASP A 489 9.50 35.69 -6.40
C ASP A 489 10.38 36.80 -5.80
N ASP A 490 9.88 38.03 -5.74
CA ASP A 490 10.59 39.20 -5.19
C ASP A 490 10.52 39.27 -3.65
N LYS A 491 9.88 38.30 -2.99
CA LYS A 491 9.59 38.35 -1.55
C LYS A 491 10.54 37.53 -0.68
N PHE A 492 11.51 36.81 -1.26
CA PHE A 492 12.45 35.97 -0.50
C PHE A 492 13.85 35.92 -1.12
N ASP A 493 14.87 35.90 -0.26
CA ASP A 493 16.30 36.01 -0.66
C ASP A 493 16.96 34.66 -1.01
N SER A 494 16.29 33.53 -0.76
CA SER A 494 16.80 32.18 -1.08
C SER A 494 16.26 31.62 -2.40
N ASP A 495 16.97 30.64 -2.96
CA ASP A 495 16.51 29.89 -4.15
C ASP A 495 15.29 29.00 -3.85
N GLU A 496 15.05 28.69 -2.58
CA GLU A 496 13.94 27.86 -2.11
C GLU A 496 13.18 28.58 -0.99
N ALA A 497 11.85 28.46 -0.97
CA ALA A 497 10.99 29.03 0.06
C ALA A 497 9.73 28.21 0.28
N ILE A 498 9.11 28.43 1.45
CA ILE A 498 7.77 27.94 1.78
C ILE A 498 6.82 29.13 1.87
N ILE A 499 5.70 29.04 1.17
CA ILE A 499 4.56 29.96 1.29
C ILE A 499 3.51 29.31 2.18
N VAL A 500 3.07 30.03 3.20
CA VAL A 500 2.02 29.65 4.13
C VAL A 500 0.71 30.29 3.69
N LEU A 501 -0.31 29.48 3.43
CA LEU A 501 -1.66 29.91 3.08
C LEU A 501 -2.64 29.45 4.17
N PRO A 502 -3.28 30.36 4.93
CA PRO A 502 -4.31 29.96 5.87
C PRO A 502 -5.57 29.49 5.13
N ILE A 503 -6.12 28.34 5.53
CA ILE A 503 -7.34 27.78 4.91
C ILE A 503 -8.56 28.11 5.76
N ASN A 504 -8.69 27.47 6.93
CA ASN A 504 -9.87 27.54 7.80
C ASN A 504 -9.61 28.19 9.17
N LYS A 505 -8.52 28.96 9.30
CA LYS A 505 -8.29 29.82 10.47
C LYS A 505 -9.34 30.93 10.52
N THR A 506 -10.10 30.98 11.61
CA THR A 506 -11.21 31.92 11.85
C THR A 506 -10.78 33.38 11.95
N ASP A 507 -9.52 33.64 12.30
CA ASP A 507 -8.88 34.96 12.23
C ASP A 507 -7.67 34.86 11.29
N LYS A 508 -7.79 35.37 10.07
CA LYS A 508 -6.66 35.50 9.15
C LYS A 508 -6.04 36.88 9.31
N ASP A 509 -4.99 36.98 10.12
CA ASP A 509 -4.17 38.19 10.24
C ASP A 509 -3.40 38.53 8.94
N PHE A 510 -3.37 37.59 8.00
CA PHE A 510 -2.62 37.69 6.75
C PHE A 510 -3.25 36.80 5.67
N ASP A 511 -3.09 37.17 4.40
CA ASP A 511 -3.51 36.36 3.26
C ASP A 511 -2.51 35.25 2.93
N TYR A 512 -1.22 35.58 3.00
CA TYR A 512 -0.13 34.61 2.89
C TYR A 512 1.09 35.04 3.70
N ALA A 513 1.92 34.09 4.09
CA ALA A 513 3.23 34.38 4.67
C ALA A 513 4.33 33.64 3.92
N VAL A 514 5.53 34.21 3.90
CA VAL A 514 6.70 33.59 3.25
C VAL A 514 7.74 33.30 4.31
N TYR A 515 8.30 32.10 4.30
CA TYR A 515 9.41 31.74 5.17
C TYR A 515 10.71 32.36 4.66
N ASP A 516 11.28 33.25 5.48
CA ASP A 516 12.61 33.83 5.29
C ASP A 516 13.64 32.91 5.95
N SER A 517 14.36 32.15 5.13
CA SER A 517 15.35 31.16 5.60
C SER A 517 16.57 31.79 6.27
N VAL A 518 16.88 33.06 5.97
CA VAL A 518 18.01 33.79 6.56
C VAL A 518 17.63 34.29 7.95
N LYS A 519 16.44 34.90 8.08
CA LYS A 519 15.93 35.42 9.35
C LYS A 519 15.24 34.36 10.21
N LYS A 520 14.99 33.17 9.66
CA LYS A 520 14.26 32.06 10.29
C LYS A 520 12.90 32.47 10.86
N GLN A 521 12.13 33.21 10.06
CA GLN A 521 10.82 33.71 10.47
C GLN A 521 9.82 33.76 9.31
N LEU A 522 8.53 33.87 9.63
CA LEU A 522 7.47 34.09 8.65
C LEU A 522 7.24 35.59 8.45
N VAL A 523 7.36 36.05 7.21
CA VAL A 523 6.99 37.42 6.81
C VAL A 523 5.57 37.38 6.27
N LYS A 524 4.66 38.11 6.91
CA LYS A 524 3.22 38.14 6.59
C LYS A 524 2.90 39.18 5.53
N TYR A 525 1.96 38.87 4.66
CA TYR A 525 1.50 39.74 3.58
C TYR A 525 -0.02 39.65 3.41
N ASN A 526 -0.60 40.74 2.91
CA ASN A 526 -1.97 40.77 2.41
C ASN A 526 -1.95 40.88 0.88
N PHE A 527 -2.98 40.38 0.22
CA PHE A 527 -3.20 40.64 -1.19
C PHE A 527 -3.47 42.13 -1.37
N GLU A 528 -2.77 42.73 -2.33
CA GLU A 528 -3.01 44.10 -2.78
C GLU A 528 -4.33 44.23 -3.54
#